data_AF-A0A2T7D4Z5-F1
#
_entry.id   AF-A0A2T7D4Z5-F1
#
_cell.length_a   1.000
_cell.length_b   1.000
_cell.length_c   1.000
_cell.angle_alpha   90.00
_cell.angle_beta   90.00
_cell.angle_gamma   90.00
#
_symmetry.space_group_name_H-M   'P 1'
#
loop_
_entity.id
_entity.type
_entity.pdbx_description
1 polymer ?
#
loop_
_entity_poly.entity_id
_entity_poly.type
_entity_poly.pdbx_seq_one_letter_code
_entity_poly.pdbx_strand_id
1 'polypeptide(L)'
;MMKIAVRQQRYKLKKKYFDPFPLHLVTKMSPIRSMTDKQWNDLVEYWKSPKKMEDKDNSQKFDALDLFKECHYSRKKKCYTPNVQQAITQMENKCSTLTEGEESMSVTEVVANVLAENTKKNVFLQNVGIQNVGCRSSLRNIEAQLEVEKRANSDLRSIVTAQREQLDVLLKQMQETEESRIREQEEVKKRQAEMEAKLQLLLSQVHPS
;
A
#
# COMPACT_ATOMS: atom_id res chain seq x y z
N MET A 1 11.12 44.41 -7.98
CA MET A 1 11.97 43.27 -7.55
C MET A 1 12.56 43.41 -6.13
N MET A 2 12.67 44.60 -5.55
CA MET A 2 13.32 44.84 -4.24
C MET A 2 12.53 44.37 -3.00
N LYS A 3 11.21 44.17 -3.12
CA LYS A 3 10.34 43.79 -1.99
C LYS A 3 10.62 42.38 -1.46
N ILE A 4 11.10 41.46 -2.31
CA ILE A 4 11.39 40.07 -1.92
C ILE A 4 12.63 40.01 -1.03
N ALA A 5 13.72 40.69 -1.40
CA ALA A 5 14.95 40.74 -0.62
C ALA A 5 14.71 41.35 0.77
N VAL A 6 13.97 42.46 0.84
CA VAL A 6 13.61 43.12 2.11
C VAL A 6 12.75 42.20 2.99
N ARG A 7 11.79 41.48 2.41
CA ARG A 7 10.97 40.50 3.15
C ARG A 7 11.82 39.37 3.72
N GLN A 8 12.75 38.83 2.94
CA GLN A 8 13.65 37.76 3.39
C GLN A 8 14.60 38.21 4.50
N GLN A 9 15.13 39.43 4.41
CA GLN A 9 15.97 40.02 5.45
C GLN A 9 15.18 40.18 6.76
N ARG A 10 13.96 40.74 6.71
CA ARG A 10 13.09 40.88 7.89
C ARG A 10 12.74 39.54 8.53
N TYR A 11 12.47 38.51 7.71
CA TYR A 11 12.20 37.16 8.20
C TYR A 11 13.39 36.58 8.98
N LYS A 12 14.61 36.68 8.42
CA LYS A 12 15.83 36.21 9.10
C LYS A 12 16.08 36.95 10.42
N LEU A 13 15.82 38.25 10.46
CA LEU A 13 15.98 39.06 11.67
C LEU A 13 14.96 38.68 12.75
N LYS A 14 13.69 38.52 12.38
CA LYS A 14 12.63 38.08 13.30
C LYS A 14 12.99 36.72 13.92
N LYS A 15 13.36 35.75 13.07
CA LYS A 15 13.68 34.39 13.50
C LYS A 15 14.87 34.30 14.45
N LYS A 16 15.90 35.15 14.27
CA LYS A 16 17.14 35.07 15.04
C LYS A 16 17.13 35.93 16.32
N TYR A 17 16.44 37.08 16.28
CA TYR A 17 16.56 38.10 17.32
C TYR A 17 15.24 38.49 17.99
N PHE A 18 14.10 37.99 17.50
CA PHE A 18 12.78 38.26 18.09
C PHE A 18 12.09 36.97 18.56
N ASP A 19 11.90 35.99 17.67
CA ASP A 19 11.14 34.77 17.97
C ASP A 19 11.66 33.90 19.13
N PRO A 20 12.99 33.78 19.37
CA PRO A 20 13.54 32.96 20.45
C PRO A 20 13.46 33.61 21.84
N PHE A 21 13.15 34.91 21.91
CA PHE A 21 13.24 35.69 23.15
C PHE A 21 11.85 36.13 23.62
N PRO A 22 11.55 36.05 24.92
CA PRO A 22 10.34 36.68 25.46
C PRO A 22 10.43 38.19 25.27
N LEU A 23 9.28 38.87 25.17
CA LEU A 23 9.19 40.27 24.73
C LEU A 23 10.02 41.28 25.53
N HIS A 24 10.30 40.97 26.80
CA HIS A 24 11.11 41.79 27.70
C HIS A 24 12.62 41.61 27.47
N LEU A 25 13.05 40.55 26.79
CA LEU A 25 14.46 40.27 26.44
C LEU A 25 14.82 40.65 25.00
N VAL A 26 13.87 41.14 24.21
CA VAL A 26 14.16 41.65 22.86
C VAL A 26 14.99 42.93 22.97
N THR A 27 16.13 42.96 22.28
CA THR A 27 17.05 44.10 22.32
C THR A 27 16.39 45.37 21.79
N LYS A 28 16.62 46.51 22.45
CA LYS A 28 16.16 47.84 21.98
C LYS A 28 17.08 48.45 20.91
N MET A 29 18.25 47.85 20.72
CA MET A 29 19.23 48.25 19.72
C MET A 29 19.22 47.29 18.54
N SER A 30 19.52 47.83 17.36
CA SER A 30 19.59 47.08 16.12
C SER A 30 20.73 46.06 16.19
N PRO A 31 20.44 44.75 15.96
CA PRO A 31 21.46 43.72 15.96
C PRO A 31 22.32 43.73 14.68
N ILE A 32 22.03 44.62 13.73
CA ILE A 32 22.72 44.72 12.44
C ILE A 32 23.12 46.16 12.12
N ARG A 33 24.32 46.33 11.57
CA ARG A 33 24.85 47.67 11.21
C ARG A 33 24.14 48.31 10.02
N SER A 34 23.48 47.53 9.18
CA SER A 34 22.75 48.01 8.00
C SER A 34 21.35 48.56 8.32
N MET A 35 20.97 48.60 9.59
CA MET A 35 19.67 49.11 10.03
C MET A 35 19.83 49.96 11.28
N THR A 36 19.12 51.09 11.31
CA THR A 36 19.13 52.00 12.46
C THR A 36 18.27 51.46 13.60
N ASP A 37 18.58 51.87 14.83
CA ASP A 37 17.83 51.46 16.03
C ASP A 37 16.35 51.84 15.95
N LYS A 38 16.03 52.98 15.33
CA LYS A 38 14.64 53.40 15.10
C LYS A 38 13.90 52.42 14.20
N GLN A 39 14.50 52.06 13.06
CA GLN A 39 13.91 51.08 12.13
C GLN A 39 13.79 49.68 12.73
N TRP A 40 14.72 49.29 13.60
CA TRP A 40 14.61 48.04 14.37
C TRP A 40 13.43 48.07 15.33
N ASN A 41 13.30 49.13 16.11
CA ASN A 41 12.22 49.26 17.10
C ASN A 41 10.84 49.30 16.42
N ASP A 42 10.71 50.01 15.29
CA ASP A 42 9.47 50.02 14.49
C ASP A 42 9.10 48.60 14.01
N LEU A 43 10.10 47.77 13.65
CA LEU A 43 9.87 46.37 13.27
C LEU A 43 9.48 45.49 14.45
N VAL A 44 10.14 45.68 15.60
CA VAL A 44 9.83 44.97 16.84
C VAL A 44 8.42 45.30 17.31
N GLU A 45 8.00 46.56 17.25
CA GLU A 45 6.63 47.00 17.55
C GLU A 45 5.61 46.39 16.58
N TYR A 46 5.93 46.40 15.28
CA TYR A 46 5.12 45.72 14.26
C TYR A 46 4.96 44.22 14.53
N TRP A 47 6.00 43.53 15.02
CA TRP A 47 5.94 42.11 15.39
C TRP A 47 5.28 41.84 16.75
N LYS A 48 5.25 42.83 17.65
CA LYS A 48 4.54 42.77 18.94
C LYS A 48 3.03 42.87 18.82
N SER A 49 2.51 43.34 17.69
CA SER A 49 1.07 43.50 17.48
C SER A 49 0.32 42.15 17.61
N PRO A 50 -0.79 42.07 18.37
CA PRO A 50 -1.51 40.81 18.67
C PRO A 50 -1.84 39.97 17.43
N LYS A 51 -2.27 40.64 16.34
CA LYS A 51 -2.56 40.06 15.02
C LYS A 51 -1.38 39.35 14.35
N LYS A 52 -0.14 39.52 14.85
CA LYS A 52 1.10 38.88 14.37
C LYS A 52 1.71 37.92 15.39
N MET A 53 1.16 37.88 16.60
CA MET A 53 1.46 36.90 17.65
C MET A 53 0.52 35.70 17.61
N GLU A 54 -0.72 35.88 17.13
CA GLU A 54 -1.70 34.80 16.90
C GLU A 54 -1.20 33.73 15.91
N ASP A 55 -0.18 34.01 15.10
CA ASP A 55 0.43 33.03 14.20
C ASP A 55 1.23 31.93 14.95
N LYS A 56 1.49 32.05 16.26
CA LYS A 56 2.22 31.04 17.05
C LYS A 56 1.32 30.03 17.78
N ASP A 57 0.05 30.35 18.04
CA ASP A 57 -0.87 29.47 18.80
C ASP A 57 -1.91 28.74 17.94
N ASN A 58 -1.82 28.90 16.61
CA ASN A 58 -2.54 28.01 15.67
C ASN A 58 -1.77 26.69 15.45
N SER A 59 -1.14 26.16 16.51
CA SER A 59 -0.88 24.72 16.61
C SER A 59 -2.17 23.93 16.90
N GLN A 60 -3.34 24.53 16.68
CA GLN A 60 -4.49 23.75 16.23
C GLN A 60 -3.99 22.90 15.06
N LYS A 61 -3.89 21.60 15.33
CA LYS A 61 -3.30 20.55 14.50
C LYS A 61 -3.96 20.57 13.12
N PHE A 62 -3.54 21.49 12.26
CA PHE A 62 -4.00 21.53 10.88
C PHE A 62 -3.51 20.24 10.26
N ASP A 63 -4.47 19.42 9.85
CA ASP A 63 -4.16 18.18 9.18
C ASP A 63 -3.49 18.48 7.84
N ALA A 64 -2.82 17.49 7.25
CA ALA A 64 -2.23 17.62 5.92
C ALA A 64 -3.26 18.10 4.89
N LEU A 65 -4.53 17.67 5.05
CA LEU A 65 -5.65 18.09 4.23
C LEU A 65 -6.06 19.55 4.47
N ASP A 66 -6.04 20.03 5.71
CA ASP A 66 -6.37 21.41 6.03
C ASP A 66 -5.30 22.37 5.51
N LEU A 67 -4.02 21.99 5.65
CA LEU A 67 -2.89 22.70 5.08
C LEU A 67 -3.01 22.79 3.56
N PHE A 68 -3.44 21.70 2.91
CA PHE A 68 -3.66 21.66 1.47
C PHE A 68 -4.77 22.64 1.03
N LYS A 69 -5.91 22.63 1.73
CA LYS A 69 -7.02 23.56 1.49
C LYS A 69 -6.56 25.01 1.65
N GLU A 70 -5.92 25.36 2.76
CA GLU A 70 -5.47 26.73 3.01
C GLU A 70 -4.44 27.20 1.96
N CYS A 71 -3.50 26.33 1.56
CA CYS A 71 -2.46 26.69 0.59
C CYS A 71 -3.01 26.94 -0.82
N HIS A 72 -4.05 26.21 -1.22
CA HIS A 72 -4.60 26.31 -2.57
C HIS A 72 -5.85 27.20 -2.68
N TYR A 73 -6.32 27.76 -1.56
CA TYR A 73 -7.46 28.67 -1.56
C TYR A 73 -7.08 30.08 -2.06
N SER A 74 -7.71 30.51 -3.16
CA SER A 74 -7.50 31.87 -3.67
C SER A 74 -8.33 32.87 -2.88
N ARG A 75 -7.73 33.59 -1.93
CA ARG A 75 -8.43 34.64 -1.17
C ARG A 75 -9.00 35.76 -2.05
N LYS A 76 -8.36 36.02 -3.20
CA LYS A 76 -8.82 37.05 -4.16
C LYS A 76 -10.08 36.62 -4.89
N LYS A 77 -10.14 35.36 -5.32
CA LYS A 77 -11.27 34.81 -6.09
C LYS A 77 -12.29 34.07 -5.21
N LYS A 78 -11.99 33.88 -3.93
CA LYS A 78 -12.75 33.10 -2.95
C LYS A 78 -13.12 31.71 -3.45
N CYS A 79 -12.18 31.02 -4.12
CA CYS A 79 -12.42 29.71 -4.71
C CYS A 79 -11.14 28.88 -4.85
N TYR A 80 -11.33 27.59 -5.11
CA TYR A 80 -10.31 26.66 -5.57
C TYR A 80 -10.29 26.59 -7.10
N THR A 81 -9.17 26.20 -7.68
CA THR A 81 -9.16 25.81 -9.10
C THR A 81 -9.87 24.47 -9.26
N PRO A 82 -10.46 24.17 -10.45
CA PRO A 82 -11.18 22.91 -10.67
C PRO A 82 -10.37 21.66 -10.28
N ASN A 83 -9.09 21.61 -10.67
CA ASN A 83 -8.20 20.49 -10.35
C ASN A 83 -7.96 20.34 -8.84
N VAL A 84 -7.83 21.46 -8.11
CA VAL A 84 -7.66 21.44 -6.66
C VAL A 84 -8.94 20.99 -5.97
N GLN A 85 -10.10 21.46 -6.44
CA GLN A 85 -11.38 21.07 -5.88
C GLN A 85 -11.63 19.57 -6.05
N GLN A 86 -11.32 19.02 -7.24
CA GLN A 86 -11.38 17.59 -7.49
C GLN A 86 -10.46 16.80 -6.54
N ALA A 87 -9.22 17.27 -6.33
CA ALA A 87 -8.27 16.64 -5.42
C ALA A 87 -8.76 16.69 -3.96
N ILE A 88 -9.33 17.81 -3.51
CA ILE A 88 -9.92 17.94 -2.17
C ILE A 88 -11.05 16.92 -1.99
N THR A 89 -11.98 16.81 -2.95
CA THR A 89 -13.08 15.84 -2.88
C THR A 89 -12.56 14.39 -2.82
N GLN A 90 -11.53 14.05 -3.60
CA GLN A 90 -10.91 12.72 -3.53
C GLN A 90 -10.30 12.43 -2.15
N MET A 91 -9.59 13.40 -1.57
CA MET A 91 -9.02 13.26 -0.23
C MET A 91 -10.11 13.10 0.83
N GLU A 92 -11.18 13.91 0.79
CA GLU A 92 -12.30 13.84 1.74
C GLU A 92 -13.03 12.49 1.68
N ASN A 93 -13.25 11.97 0.46
CA ASN A 93 -13.86 10.65 0.28
C ASN A 93 -12.97 9.54 0.86
N LYS A 94 -11.67 9.53 0.52
CA LYS A 94 -10.71 8.54 1.04
C LYS A 94 -10.52 8.66 2.57
N CYS A 95 -10.61 9.87 3.12
CA CYS A 95 -10.61 10.11 4.57
C CYS A 95 -11.88 9.60 5.26
N SER A 96 -13.03 9.62 4.58
CA SER A 96 -14.31 9.16 5.13
C SER A 96 -14.42 7.63 5.14
N THR A 97 -13.77 6.93 4.20
CA THR A 97 -13.77 5.45 4.14
C THR A 97 -12.86 4.79 5.18
N LEU A 98 -12.05 5.56 5.91
CA LEU A 98 -11.06 5.04 6.88
C LEU A 98 -11.67 4.51 8.19
N THR A 99 -12.98 4.69 8.39
CA THR A 99 -13.65 4.38 9.67
C THR A 99 -14.16 2.94 9.77
N GLU A 100 -14.17 2.17 8.67
CA GLU A 100 -14.74 0.81 8.62
C GLU A 100 -13.78 -0.22 8.02
N GLY A 101 -12.74 -0.60 8.77
CA GLY A 101 -11.97 -1.84 8.50
C GLY A 101 -10.45 -1.69 8.52
N GLU A 102 -9.82 -2.43 9.43
CA GLU A 102 -8.43 -2.91 9.51
C GLU A 102 -7.36 -2.33 8.55
N GLU A 103 -7.07 -1.03 8.67
CA GLU A 103 -5.72 -0.42 8.76
C GLU A 103 -5.89 1.08 8.50
N SER A 104 -5.99 1.86 9.59
CA SER A 104 -6.20 3.31 9.50
C SER A 104 -4.99 4.01 8.87
N MET A 105 -5.05 4.27 7.56
CA MET A 105 -4.13 5.20 6.92
C MET A 105 -4.27 6.58 7.58
N SER A 106 -3.16 7.24 7.86
CA SER A 106 -3.23 8.61 8.38
C SER A 106 -3.72 9.57 7.29
N VAL A 107 -4.34 10.69 7.66
CA VAL A 107 -4.76 11.71 6.68
C VAL A 107 -3.58 12.24 5.86
N THR A 108 -2.38 12.32 6.46
CA THR A 108 -1.13 12.60 5.75
C THR A 108 -0.85 11.61 4.61
N GLU A 109 -1.12 10.32 4.84
CA GLU A 109 -0.90 9.26 3.86
C GLU A 109 -1.94 9.31 2.74
N VAL A 110 -3.20 9.62 3.07
CA VAL A 110 -4.25 9.88 2.07
C VAL A 110 -3.87 11.03 1.15
N VAL A 111 -3.43 12.16 1.73
CA VAL A 111 -2.96 13.33 0.97
C VAL A 111 -1.75 12.95 0.11
N ALA A 112 -0.79 12.19 0.64
CA ALA A 112 0.38 11.73 -0.12
C ALA A 112 -0.01 10.89 -1.35
N ASN A 113 -0.95 9.93 -1.19
CA ASN A 113 -1.38 9.06 -2.28
C ASN A 113 -2.13 9.84 -3.37
N VAL A 114 -3.09 10.69 -3.00
CA VAL A 114 -3.83 11.52 -3.97
C VAL A 114 -2.89 12.45 -4.73
N LEU A 115 -1.90 13.03 -4.05
CA LEU A 115 -0.91 13.88 -4.70
C LEU A 115 0.02 13.11 -5.65
N ALA A 116 0.38 11.87 -5.31
CA ALA A 116 1.18 10.99 -6.17
C ALA A 116 0.40 10.55 -7.43
N GLU A 117 -0.90 10.25 -7.30
CA GLU A 117 -1.79 9.88 -8.42
C GLU A 117 -1.97 11.05 -9.40
N ASN A 118 -2.13 12.26 -8.89
CA ASN A 118 -2.44 13.44 -9.71
C ASN A 118 -1.19 14.17 -10.23
N THR A 119 -0.03 14.02 -9.58
CA THR A 119 1.20 14.75 -9.95
C THR A 119 2.48 13.91 -9.80
N LYS A 120 3.30 13.87 -10.86
CA LYS A 120 4.49 12.98 -10.93
C LYS A 120 5.64 13.33 -9.96
N LYS A 121 5.71 14.57 -9.45
CA LYS A 121 6.78 15.05 -8.55
C LYS A 121 6.23 16.04 -7.52
N ASN A 122 5.34 15.56 -6.68
CA ASN A 122 4.76 16.42 -5.65
C ASN A 122 5.75 16.66 -4.49
N VAL A 123 5.96 17.92 -4.13
CA VAL A 123 6.80 18.35 -2.98
C VAL A 123 5.99 19.12 -1.92
N PHE A 124 4.65 19.09 -2.01
CA PHE A 124 3.76 19.84 -1.12
C PHE A 124 3.97 19.48 0.35
N LEU A 125 3.87 18.19 0.69
CA LEU A 125 4.04 17.72 2.07
C LEU A 125 5.42 18.13 2.64
N GLN A 126 6.48 18.00 1.83
CA GLN A 126 7.81 18.45 2.19
C GLN A 126 7.87 19.98 2.42
N ASN A 127 7.22 20.78 1.57
CA ASN A 127 7.19 22.24 1.68
C ASN A 127 6.38 22.73 2.88
N VAL A 128 5.35 21.99 3.30
CA VAL A 128 4.58 22.30 4.53
C VAL A 128 5.21 21.71 5.79
N GLY A 129 6.41 21.12 5.67
CA GLY A 129 7.17 20.59 6.82
C GLY A 129 6.69 19.22 7.31
N ILE A 130 5.85 18.53 6.53
CA ILE A 130 5.38 17.18 6.82
C ILE A 130 6.31 16.17 6.14
N GLN A 131 7.00 15.36 6.94
CA GLN A 131 7.80 14.25 6.42
C GLN A 131 6.86 13.17 5.87
N ASN A 132 6.72 13.14 4.55
CA ASN A 132 6.09 12.01 3.87
C ASN A 132 7.05 10.82 3.98
N VAL A 133 6.80 9.92 4.94
CA VAL A 133 7.48 8.61 4.98
C VAL A 133 6.98 7.86 3.76
N GLY A 134 7.72 7.96 2.66
CA GLY A 134 7.26 7.67 1.31
C GLY A 134 6.38 6.42 1.21
N CYS A 135 5.23 6.59 0.55
CA CYS A 135 4.36 5.59 -0.08
C CYS A 135 4.61 4.13 0.34
N ARG A 136 4.41 3.82 1.64
CA ARG A 136 4.44 2.43 2.11
C ARG A 136 3.19 1.67 1.70
N SER A 137 2.11 2.37 1.38
CA SER A 137 0.83 1.82 0.90
C SER A 137 0.98 0.94 -0.35
N SER A 138 1.76 1.36 -1.35
CA SER A 138 1.99 0.56 -2.57
C SER A 138 2.77 -0.73 -2.26
N LEU A 139 3.81 -0.66 -1.45
CA LEU A 139 4.57 -1.85 -1.05
C LEU A 139 3.73 -2.79 -0.20
N ARG A 140 2.95 -2.25 0.73
CA ARG A 140 2.07 -3.03 1.62
C ARG A 140 0.94 -3.71 0.85
N ASN A 141 0.38 -3.03 -0.15
CA ASN A 141 -0.62 -3.62 -1.04
C ASN A 141 -0.02 -4.75 -1.90
N ILE A 142 1.18 -4.56 -2.45
CA ILE A 142 1.90 -5.61 -3.20
C ILE A 142 2.23 -6.81 -2.29
N GLU A 143 2.66 -6.56 -1.06
CA GLU A 143 3.02 -7.59 -0.09
C GLU A 143 1.79 -8.40 0.36
N ALA A 144 0.65 -7.73 0.59
CA ALA A 144 -0.62 -8.40 0.87
C ALA A 144 -1.11 -9.25 -0.32
N GLN A 145 -1.02 -8.74 -1.55
CA GLN A 145 -1.36 -9.51 -2.75
C GLN A 145 -0.45 -10.74 -2.92
N LEU A 146 0.85 -10.58 -2.67
CA LEU A 146 1.83 -11.65 -2.76
C LEU A 146 1.53 -12.78 -1.75
N GLU A 147 1.15 -12.45 -0.52
CA GLU A 147 0.80 -13.46 0.49
C GLU A 147 -0.52 -14.18 0.15
N VAL A 148 -1.50 -13.49 -0.44
CA VAL A 148 -2.71 -14.14 -0.95
C VAL A 148 -2.37 -15.11 -2.09
N GLU A 149 -1.53 -14.69 -3.03
CA GLU A 149 -1.13 -15.53 -4.16
C GLU A 149 -0.27 -16.73 -3.72
N LYS A 150 0.61 -16.57 -2.73
CA LYS A 150 1.37 -17.68 -2.13
C LYS A 150 0.45 -18.73 -1.49
N ARG A 151 -0.59 -18.30 -0.76
CA ARG A 151 -1.58 -19.24 -0.19
C ARG A 151 -2.32 -19.99 -1.28
N ALA A 152 -2.85 -19.28 -2.28
CA ALA A 152 -3.52 -19.92 -3.42
C ALA A 152 -2.60 -20.90 -4.17
N ASN A 153 -1.32 -20.57 -4.34
CA ASN A 153 -0.35 -21.46 -4.98
C ASN A 153 -0.09 -22.73 -4.13
N SER A 154 -0.01 -22.58 -2.80
CA SER A 154 0.09 -23.71 -1.87
C SER A 154 -1.13 -24.64 -1.96
N ASP A 155 -2.33 -24.08 -2.05
CA ASP A 155 -3.56 -24.84 -2.18
C ASP A 155 -3.59 -25.61 -3.52
N LEU A 156 -3.24 -24.95 -4.62
CA LEU A 156 -3.14 -25.59 -5.94
C LEU A 156 -2.10 -26.72 -5.95
N ARG A 157 -0.95 -26.53 -5.29
CA ARG A 157 0.06 -27.60 -5.16
C ARG A 157 -0.50 -28.81 -4.41
N SER A 158 -1.26 -28.58 -3.34
CA SER A 158 -1.90 -29.64 -2.55
C SER A 158 -2.95 -30.40 -3.37
N ILE A 159 -3.70 -29.70 -4.22
CA ILE A 159 -4.66 -30.33 -5.15
C ILE A 159 -3.92 -31.19 -6.18
N VAL A 160 -2.83 -30.68 -6.78
CA VAL A 160 -2.05 -31.43 -7.77
C VAL A 160 -1.42 -32.68 -7.16
N THR A 161 -0.92 -32.62 -5.93
CA THR A 161 -0.40 -33.81 -5.24
C THR A 161 -1.50 -34.84 -4.99
N ALA A 162 -2.66 -34.40 -4.50
CA ALA A 162 -3.80 -35.30 -4.29
C ALA A 162 -4.27 -35.96 -5.60
N GLN A 163 -4.31 -35.21 -6.71
CA GLN A 163 -4.66 -35.76 -8.03
C GLN A 163 -3.63 -36.79 -8.51
N ARG A 164 -2.33 -36.55 -8.28
CA ARG A 164 -1.29 -37.53 -8.61
C ARG A 164 -1.44 -38.82 -7.81
N GLU A 165 -1.72 -38.73 -6.53
CA GLU A 165 -1.97 -39.89 -5.67
C GLU A 165 -3.21 -40.67 -6.12
N GLN A 166 -4.30 -39.99 -6.50
CA GLN A 166 -5.48 -40.65 -7.05
C GLN A 166 -5.20 -41.39 -8.37
N LEU A 167 -4.39 -40.81 -9.26
CA LEU A 167 -3.99 -41.47 -10.50
C LEU A 167 -3.12 -42.71 -10.24
N ASP A 168 -2.24 -42.67 -9.24
CA ASP A 168 -1.39 -43.80 -8.86
C ASP A 168 -2.22 -44.96 -8.31
N VAL A 169 -3.20 -44.67 -7.45
CA VAL A 169 -4.15 -45.67 -6.94
C VAL A 169 -4.93 -46.31 -8.08
N LEU A 170 -5.46 -45.51 -9.00
CA LEU A 170 -6.22 -46.02 -10.15
C LEU A 170 -5.34 -46.89 -11.06
N LEU A 171 -4.10 -46.47 -11.31
CA LEU A 171 -3.14 -47.24 -12.11
C LEU A 171 -2.86 -48.61 -11.48
N LYS A 172 -2.67 -48.65 -10.15
CA LYS A 172 -2.45 -49.90 -9.42
C LYS A 172 -3.67 -50.82 -9.48
N GLN A 173 -4.88 -50.29 -9.30
CA GLN A 173 -6.12 -51.07 -9.41
C GLN A 173 -6.32 -51.65 -10.81
N MET A 174 -6.06 -50.85 -11.85
CA MET A 174 -6.08 -51.27 -13.25
C MET A 174 -5.12 -52.45 -13.48
N GLN A 175 -3.89 -52.35 -12.98
CA GLN A 175 -2.88 -53.40 -13.13
C GLN A 175 -3.28 -54.68 -12.39
N GLU A 176 -3.72 -54.59 -11.14
CA GLU A 176 -4.16 -55.75 -10.34
C GLU A 176 -5.37 -56.44 -10.97
N THR A 177 -6.30 -55.67 -11.52
CA THR A 177 -7.48 -56.18 -12.24
C THR A 177 -7.06 -56.94 -13.49
N GLU A 178 -6.16 -56.37 -14.28
CA GLU A 178 -5.67 -57.00 -15.51
C GLU A 178 -4.87 -58.27 -15.21
N GLU A 179 -4.00 -58.26 -14.19
CA GLU A 179 -3.29 -59.46 -13.75
C GLU A 179 -4.25 -60.56 -13.28
N SER A 180 -5.32 -60.19 -12.57
CA SER A 180 -6.33 -61.16 -12.14
C SER A 180 -7.08 -61.77 -13.32
N ARG A 181 -7.38 -60.96 -14.34
CA ARG A 181 -7.99 -61.41 -15.60
C ARG A 181 -7.08 -62.38 -16.36
N ILE A 182 -5.77 -62.11 -16.42
CA ILE A 182 -4.77 -62.99 -17.04
C ILE A 182 -4.72 -64.34 -16.31
N ARG A 183 -4.63 -64.33 -14.97
CA ARG A 183 -4.61 -65.55 -14.14
C ARG A 183 -5.87 -66.39 -14.35
N GLU A 184 -7.04 -65.75 -14.36
CA GLU A 184 -8.31 -66.45 -14.60
C GLU A 184 -8.36 -67.06 -16.00
N GLN A 185 -7.88 -66.34 -17.02
CA GLN A 185 -7.82 -66.85 -18.38
C GLN A 185 -6.85 -68.04 -18.54
N GLU A 186 -5.72 -68.05 -17.83
CA GLU A 186 -4.80 -69.19 -17.78
C GLU A 186 -5.43 -70.40 -17.10
N GLU A 187 -6.13 -70.22 -15.97
CA GLU A 187 -6.83 -71.30 -15.28
C GLU A 187 -7.95 -71.90 -16.14
N VAL A 188 -8.71 -71.06 -16.86
CA VAL A 188 -9.74 -71.53 -17.81
C VAL A 188 -9.10 -72.35 -18.94
N LYS A 189 -7.99 -71.88 -19.53
CA LYS A 189 -7.25 -72.64 -20.57
C LYS A 189 -6.74 -73.99 -20.04
N LYS A 190 -6.22 -74.01 -18.82
CA LYS A 190 -5.74 -75.23 -18.17
C LYS A 190 -6.86 -76.26 -17.96
N ARG A 191 -8.02 -75.81 -17.47
CA ARG A 191 -9.22 -76.67 -17.32
C ARG A 191 -9.70 -77.20 -18.67
N GLN A 192 -9.66 -76.37 -19.71
CA GLN A 192 -10.02 -76.79 -21.06
C GLN A 192 -9.09 -77.90 -21.58
N ALA A 193 -7.77 -77.72 -21.42
CA ALA A 193 -6.78 -78.74 -21.81
C ALA A 193 -6.95 -80.05 -21.02
N GLU A 194 -7.26 -79.97 -19.72
CA GLU A 194 -7.53 -81.15 -18.90
C GLU A 194 -8.79 -81.90 -19.36
N MET A 195 -9.85 -81.17 -19.69
CA MET A 195 -11.09 -81.74 -20.23
C MET A 195 -10.84 -82.41 -21.59
N GLU A 196 -10.10 -81.75 -22.48
CA GLU A 196 -9.73 -82.30 -23.78
C GLU A 196 -8.88 -83.58 -23.65
N ALA A 197 -7.91 -83.60 -22.73
CA ALA A 197 -7.11 -84.79 -22.44
C ALA A 197 -7.98 -85.96 -21.91
N LYS A 198 -8.95 -85.69 -21.04
CA LYS A 198 -9.90 -86.71 -20.55
C LYS A 198 -10.78 -87.26 -21.68
N LEU A 199 -11.23 -86.41 -22.60
CA LEU A 199 -11.99 -86.85 -23.78
C LEU A 199 -11.14 -87.74 -24.70
N GLN A 200 -9.90 -87.34 -24.98
CA GLN A 200 -8.96 -88.16 -25.77
C GLN A 200 -8.70 -89.53 -25.12
N LEU A 201 -8.58 -89.58 -23.79
CA LEU A 201 -8.42 -90.83 -23.03
C LEU A 201 -9.65 -91.73 -23.13
N LEU A 202 -10.86 -91.19 -23.07
CA LEU A 202 -12.09 -91.99 -23.23
C LEU A 202 -12.24 -92.51 -24.66
N LEU A 203 -11.92 -91.69 -25.66
CA LEU A 203 -12.01 -92.09 -27.06
C LEU A 203 -11.06 -93.25 -27.41
N SER A 204 -9.87 -93.29 -26.81
CA SER A 204 -8.93 -94.39 -26.98
C SER A 204 -9.38 -95.70 -26.31
N GLN A 205 -10.25 -95.63 -25.30
CA GLN A 205 -10.85 -96.81 -24.66
C GLN A 205 -12.03 -97.40 -25.45
N VAL A 206 -12.77 -96.57 -26.21
CA VAL A 206 -13.95 -97.00 -26.97
C VAL A 206 -13.59 -97.52 -28.36
N HIS A 207 -12.39 -97.22 -28.87
CA HIS A 207 -11.86 -97.76 -30.13
C HIS A 207 -10.58 -98.59 -29.89
N PRO A 208 -10.66 -99.77 -29.25
CA PRO A 208 -9.54 -100.70 -29.30
C PRO A 208 -9.38 -101.16 -30.76
N SER A 209 -8.15 -101.14 -31.26
CA SER A 209 -7.79 -101.53 -32.63
C SER A 209 -8.36 -102.87 -33.07
#